data_AF-A0A7D3Y1K5-F1
#
_entry.id   AF-A0A7D3Y1K5-F1
#
_cell.length_a   1.000
_cell.length_b   1.000
_cell.length_c   1.000
_cell.angle_alpha   90.00
_cell.angle_beta   90.00
_cell.angle_gamma   90.00
#
_symmetry.space_group_name_H-M   'P 1'
#
loop_
_entity.id
_entity.type
_entity.pdbx_description
1 polymer ?
#
loop_
_entity_poly.entity_id
_entity_poly.type
_entity_poly.pdbx_seq_one_letter_code
_entity_poly.pdbx_strand_id
1 'polypeptide(L)'
;MHSDIPRELAGKISEMAHSCSRLFEKHPQELATITAFVEEEMKGQHLPEDTDNRDEFVAASFQHIYPKVLGSDSCRQAVEQMMGGSDPFTHHDENPNYTIGRDLAETLYVTGSAVVGSIMMVTSGASGGSIEQREKGLTH
;
A
#
# COMPACT_ATOMS: atom_id res chain seq x y z
N MET A 1 36.59 1.26 10.78
CA MET A 1 35.64 1.69 9.72
C MET A 1 34.27 1.79 10.36
N HIS A 2 33.74 3.00 10.55
CA HIS A 2 32.32 3.16 10.85
C HIS A 2 31.59 3.05 9.51
N SER A 3 30.73 2.03 9.33
CA SER A 3 29.79 2.03 8.22
C SER A 3 28.84 3.22 8.42
N ASP A 4 28.57 3.94 7.34
CA ASP A 4 27.56 5.00 7.34
C ASP A 4 26.19 4.31 7.28
N ILE A 5 25.74 3.82 8.43
CA ILE A 5 24.50 3.04 8.60
C ILE A 5 23.30 3.73 7.94
N PRO A 6 23.10 5.07 8.08
CA PRO A 6 22.04 5.78 7.36
C PRO A 6 22.12 5.63 5.84
N ARG A 7 23.32 5.73 5.24
CA ARG A 7 23.50 5.59 3.79
C ARG A 7 23.20 4.16 3.32
N GLU A 8 23.66 3.16 4.05
CA GLU A 8 23.41 1.76 3.72
C GLU A 8 21.91 1.42 3.78
N LEU A 9 21.22 1.93 4.81
CA LEU A 9 19.78 1.74 4.97
C LEU A 9 18.99 2.44 3.86
N ALA A 10 19.34 3.69 3.53
CA ALA A 10 18.71 4.42 2.44
C ALA A 10 18.87 3.70 1.08
N GLY A 11 20.04 3.10 0.83
CA GLY A 11 20.28 2.26 -0.35
C GLY A 11 19.33 1.07 -0.41
N LYS A 12 19.23 0.30 0.68
CA LYS A 12 18.34 -0.87 0.77
C LYS A 12 16.86 -0.50 0.57
N ILE A 13 16.39 0.58 1.19
CA ILE A 13 15.00 1.07 1.01
C ILE A 13 14.75 1.44 -0.45
N SER A 14 15.71 2.12 -1.09
CA SER A 14 15.59 2.51 -2.50
C SER A 14 15.53 1.30 -3.43
N GLU A 15 16.34 0.27 -3.17
CA GLU A 15 16.30 -1.00 -3.91
C GLU A 15 14.95 -1.72 -3.75
N MET A 16 14.41 -1.77 -2.53
CA MET A 16 13.10 -2.37 -2.26
C MET A 16 11.96 -1.60 -2.96
N ALA A 17 11.97 -0.27 -2.90
CA ALA A 17 11.00 0.57 -3.60
C ALA A 17 11.06 0.35 -5.12
N HIS A 18 12.25 0.29 -5.70
CA HIS A 18 12.43 0.02 -7.12
C HIS A 18 11.94 -1.38 -7.52
N SER A 19 12.23 -2.39 -6.69
CA SER A 19 11.74 -3.76 -6.89
C SER A 19 10.21 -3.80 -6.90
N CYS A 20 9.56 -3.15 -5.93
CA CYS A 20 8.10 -3.07 -5.87
C CYS A 20 7.50 -2.41 -7.10
N SER A 21 8.07 -1.28 -7.55
CA SER A 21 7.62 -0.61 -8.79
C SER A 21 7.62 -1.57 -9.98
N ARG A 22 8.70 -2.35 -10.14
CA ARG A 22 8.80 -3.34 -11.22
C ARG A 22 7.80 -4.48 -11.09
N LEU A 23 7.47 -4.91 -9.87
CA LEU A 23 6.44 -5.92 -9.63
C LEU A 23 5.07 -5.38 -10.05
N PHE A 24 4.73 -4.17 -9.64
CA PHE A 24 3.49 -3.49 -9.99
C PHE A 24 3.32 -3.31 -11.51
N GLU A 25 4.38 -2.94 -12.22
CA GLU A 25 4.38 -2.83 -13.68
C GLU A 25 4.14 -4.17 -14.39
N LYS A 26 4.66 -5.27 -13.84
CA LYS A 26 4.51 -6.62 -14.41
C LYS A 26 3.18 -7.29 -14.08
N HIS A 27 2.58 -6.89 -12.96
CA HIS A 27 1.39 -7.53 -12.38
C HIS A 27 0.26 -6.52 -12.13
N PRO A 28 -0.22 -5.83 -13.19
CA PRO A 28 -1.22 -4.78 -13.02
C PRO A 28 -2.58 -5.32 -12.58
N GLN A 29 -2.94 -6.56 -12.94
CA GLN A 29 -4.22 -7.18 -12.53
C GLN A 29 -4.25 -7.48 -11.03
N GLU A 30 -3.15 -8.00 -10.50
CA GLU A 30 -2.99 -8.27 -9.08
C GLU A 30 -3.01 -6.96 -8.29
N LEU A 31 -2.37 -5.90 -8.80
CA LEU A 31 -2.40 -4.58 -8.18
C LEU A 31 -3.81 -3.97 -8.21
N ALA A 32 -4.54 -4.15 -9.31
CA ALA A 32 -5.92 -3.70 -9.43
C ALA A 32 -6.83 -4.42 -8.41
N THR A 33 -6.58 -5.70 -8.13
CA THR A 33 -7.33 -6.45 -7.11
C THR A 33 -7.17 -5.83 -5.72
N ILE A 34 -5.93 -5.51 -5.32
CA ILE A 34 -5.64 -4.83 -4.05
C ILE A 34 -6.27 -3.43 -4.04
N THR A 35 -6.17 -2.69 -5.16
CA THR A 35 -6.72 -1.34 -5.27
C THR A 35 -8.24 -1.32 -5.15
N ALA A 36 -8.94 -2.24 -5.81
CA ALA A 36 -10.39 -2.36 -5.73
C ALA A 36 -10.85 -2.68 -4.30
N PHE A 37 -10.13 -3.57 -3.61
CA PHE A 37 -10.40 -3.88 -2.21
C PHE A 37 -10.24 -2.63 -1.32
N VAL A 38 -9.13 -1.91 -1.48
CA VAL A 38 -8.88 -0.66 -0.73
C VAL A 38 -9.98 0.37 -1.01
N GLU A 39 -10.38 0.53 -2.27
CA GLU A 39 -11.44 1.45 -2.66
C GLU A 39 -12.80 1.09 -2.02
N GLU A 40 -13.17 -0.19 -2.00
CA GLU A 40 -14.39 -0.67 -1.35
C GLU A 40 -14.37 -0.40 0.17
N GLU A 41 -13.27 -0.75 0.83
CA GLU A 41 -13.08 -0.50 2.26
C GLU A 41 -13.12 0.99 2.61
N MET A 42 -12.61 1.85 1.73
CA MET A 42 -12.64 3.30 1.89
C MET A 42 -14.03 3.90 1.66
N LYS A 43 -14.82 3.37 0.70
CA LYS A 43 -16.21 3.81 0.45
C LYS A 43 -17.15 3.51 1.63
N GLY A 44 -16.87 2.46 2.40
CA GLY A 44 -17.65 2.06 3.57
C GLY A 44 -17.33 2.85 4.84
N GLN A 45 -16.28 3.68 4.83
CA GLN A 45 -15.85 4.46 5.99
C GLN A 45 -16.42 5.88 5.92
N HIS A 46 -16.90 6.41 7.05
CA HIS A 46 -16.87 7.86 7.29
C HIS A 46 -15.39 8.23 7.38
N LEU A 47 -14.74 8.33 6.22
CA LEU A 47 -13.43 8.92 6.10
C LEU A 47 -13.52 10.31 6.73
N PRO A 48 -12.59 10.72 7.60
CA PRO A 48 -12.61 12.05 8.18
C PRO A 48 -12.69 13.06 7.03
N GLU A 49 -13.83 13.73 6.89
CA GLU A 49 -14.03 14.74 5.83
C GLU A 49 -13.04 15.91 6.00
N ASP A 50 -12.44 16.03 7.20
CA ASP A 50 -11.68 17.18 7.67
C ASP A 50 -10.33 16.81 8.34
N THR A 51 -9.49 15.99 7.72
CA THR A 51 -8.06 16.05 8.06
C THR A 51 -7.39 17.02 7.10
N ASP A 52 -7.09 18.23 7.57
CA ASP A 52 -6.27 19.22 6.86
C ASP A 52 -4.87 18.68 6.47
N ASN A 53 -4.47 17.54 7.05
CA ASN A 53 -3.23 16.85 6.81
C ASN A 53 -3.42 15.52 6.06
N ARG A 54 -3.00 15.51 4.79
CA ARG A 54 -3.01 14.32 3.92
C ARG A 54 -2.21 13.15 4.49
N ASP A 55 -1.10 13.40 5.17
CA ASP A 55 -0.24 12.33 5.69
C ASP A 55 -0.90 11.63 6.88
N GLU A 56 -1.58 12.39 7.75
CA GLU A 56 -2.38 11.84 8.84
C GLU A 56 -3.57 11.02 8.32
N PHE A 57 -4.23 11.51 7.27
CA PHE A 57 -5.29 10.75 6.58
C PHE A 57 -4.78 9.40 6.06
N VAL A 58 -3.65 9.42 5.32
CA VAL A 58 -3.05 8.22 4.73
C VAL A 58 -2.63 7.26 5.83
N ALA A 59 -2.00 7.75 6.89
CA ALA A 59 -1.58 6.93 8.02
C ALA A 59 -2.77 6.27 8.73
N ALA A 60 -3.83 7.04 9.02
CA ALA A 60 -5.05 6.52 9.66
C ALA A 60 -5.76 5.48 8.78
N SER A 61 -5.89 5.78 7.48
CA SER A 61 -6.48 4.85 6.50
C SER A 61 -5.66 3.57 6.39
N PHE A 62 -4.33 3.69 6.31
CA PHE A 62 -3.43 2.54 6.24
C PHE A 62 -3.55 1.66 7.49
N GLN A 63 -3.54 2.26 8.68
CA GLN A 63 -3.68 1.52 9.94
C GLN A 63 -4.98 0.71 10.00
N HIS A 64 -6.06 1.22 9.41
CA HIS A 64 -7.35 0.52 9.37
C HIS A 64 -7.43 -0.55 8.27
N ILE A 65 -6.91 -0.26 7.09
CA ILE A 65 -7.10 -1.08 5.87
C ILE A 65 -6.04 -2.18 5.77
N TYR A 66 -4.79 -1.91 6.15
CA TYR A 66 -3.70 -2.87 5.98
C TYR A 66 -3.96 -4.23 6.64
N PRO A 67 -4.47 -4.32 7.89
CA PRO A 67 -4.82 -5.61 8.49
C PRO A 67 -5.93 -6.36 7.73
N LYS A 68 -6.89 -5.64 7.13
CA LYS A 68 -7.97 -6.24 6.33
C LYS A 68 -7.46 -6.81 5.01
N VAL A 69 -6.51 -6.11 4.38
CA VAL A 69 -5.81 -6.59 3.18
C VAL A 69 -5.01 -7.86 3.49
N LEU A 70 -4.32 -7.92 4.63
CA LEU A 70 -3.62 -9.14 5.07
C LEU A 70 -4.59 -10.31 5.37
N GLY A 71 -5.78 -10.01 5.88
CA GLY A 71 -6.82 -11.00 6.14
C GLY A 71 -7.66 -11.42 4.92
N SER A 72 -7.44 -10.79 3.77
CA SER A 72 -8.20 -11.05 2.54
C SER A 72 -7.48 -12.09 1.67
N ASP A 73 -8.16 -13.21 1.39
CA ASP A 73 -7.61 -14.27 0.54
C ASP A 73 -7.28 -13.78 -0.87
N SER A 74 -8.12 -12.91 -1.45
CA SER A 74 -7.89 -12.37 -2.79
C SER A 74 -6.68 -11.43 -2.83
N CYS A 75 -6.51 -10.60 -1.80
CA CYS A 75 -5.33 -9.74 -1.70
C CYS A 75 -4.05 -10.54 -1.43
N ARG A 76 -4.11 -11.57 -0.58
CA ARG A 76 -2.98 -12.45 -0.32
C ARG A 76 -2.55 -13.17 -1.60
N GLN A 77 -3.49 -13.79 -2.31
CA GLN A 77 -3.23 -14.46 -3.60
C GLN A 77 -2.66 -13.50 -4.65
N ALA A 78 -3.17 -12.27 -4.73
CA ALA A 78 -2.63 -11.26 -5.63
C ALA A 78 -1.14 -10.97 -5.32
N VAL A 79 -0.78 -10.79 -4.05
CA VAL A 79 0.61 -10.56 -3.65
C VAL A 79 1.48 -11.80 -3.89
N GLU A 80 1.00 -13.00 -3.57
CA GLU A 80 1.70 -14.25 -3.87
C GLU A 80 2.00 -14.37 -5.37
N GLN A 81 1.02 -14.07 -6.23
CA GLN A 81 1.19 -14.08 -7.69
C GLN A 81 2.22 -13.06 -8.16
N MET A 82 2.26 -11.85 -7.57
CA MET A 82 3.32 -10.87 -7.85
C MET A 82 4.70 -11.39 -7.44
N MET A 83 4.79 -12.06 -6.29
CA MET A 83 6.04 -12.53 -5.72
C MET A 83 6.54 -13.86 -6.30
N GLY A 84 5.78 -14.49 -7.20
CA GLY A 84 6.17 -15.75 -7.86
C GLY A 84 5.69 -17.02 -7.17
N GLY A 85 4.63 -16.95 -6.36
CA GLY A 85 3.85 -18.10 -5.88
C GLY A 85 4.33 -18.74 -4.57
N SER A 86 5.23 -18.10 -3.82
CA SER A 86 5.49 -18.49 -2.43
C SER A 86 4.44 -17.86 -1.50
N ASP A 87 3.91 -18.63 -0.54
CA ASP A 87 3.12 -18.10 0.58
C ASP A 87 4.06 -17.89 1.78
N PRO A 88 4.57 -16.66 1.98
CA PRO A 88 5.45 -16.35 3.11
C PRO A 88 4.67 -16.21 4.42
N PHE A 89 3.33 -16.20 4.38
CA PHE A 89 2.49 -16.14 5.57
C PHE A 89 2.23 -17.53 6.18
N THR A 90 2.56 -18.64 5.48
CA THR A 90 2.44 -20.01 6.02
C THR A 90 3.48 -20.33 7.10
N HIS A 91 4.60 -19.61 7.15
CA HIS A 91 5.68 -19.86 8.12
C HIS A 91 5.64 -18.87 9.27
N HIS A 92 4.51 -18.86 9.97
CA HIS A 92 4.37 -18.14 11.22
C HIS A 92 4.74 -19.05 12.40
N ASP A 93 5.75 -18.61 13.15
CA ASP A 93 6.07 -19.02 14.53
C ASP A 93 6.96 -20.27 14.74
N GLU A 94 8.28 -20.12 14.60
CA GLU A 94 9.22 -20.99 15.32
C GLU A 94 10.36 -20.26 16.07
N ASN A 95 10.40 -18.92 16.11
CA ASN A 95 11.44 -18.23 16.89
C ASN A 95 10.95 -16.95 17.62
N PRO A 96 10.92 -16.96 18.97
CA PRO A 96 10.44 -15.82 19.77
C PRO A 96 11.37 -14.60 19.76
N ASN A 97 12.54 -14.68 19.11
CA ASN A 97 13.51 -13.59 18.99
C ASN A 97 13.50 -12.99 17.57
N TYR A 98 12.44 -12.27 17.23
CA TYR A 98 12.49 -11.12 16.31
C TYR A 98 13.22 -11.29 14.97
N THR A 99 12.93 -12.34 14.20
CA THR A 99 13.39 -12.37 12.80
C THR A 99 12.22 -12.59 11.86
N ILE A 100 11.62 -11.49 11.41
CA ILE A 100 10.83 -11.51 10.19
C ILE A 100 11.81 -11.94 9.09
N GLY A 101 11.56 -13.12 8.49
CA GLY A 101 12.38 -13.62 7.40
C GLY A 101 12.38 -12.64 6.23
N ARG A 102 13.43 -12.68 5.39
CA ARG A 102 13.54 -11.78 4.23
C ARG A 102 12.29 -11.81 3.36
N ASP A 103 11.77 -13.00 3.07
CA ASP A 103 10.61 -13.19 2.19
C ASP A 103 9.34 -12.58 2.79
N LEU A 104 9.15 -12.73 4.11
CA LEU A 104 8.05 -12.09 4.82
C LEU A 104 8.23 -10.56 4.84
N ALA A 105 9.44 -10.04 5.05
CA ALA A 105 9.70 -8.61 5.02
C ALA A 105 9.46 -8.00 3.63
N GLU A 106 9.90 -8.67 2.56
CA GLU A 106 9.67 -8.26 1.18
C GLU A 106 8.17 -8.25 0.87
N THR A 107 7.45 -9.31 1.26
CA THR A 107 6.00 -9.40 1.06
C THR A 107 5.24 -8.34 1.84
N LEU A 108 5.53 -8.13 3.12
CA LEU A 108 4.91 -7.07 3.92
C LEU A 108 5.16 -5.69 3.30
N TYR A 109 6.36 -5.46 2.76
CA TYR A 109 6.71 -4.21 2.10
C TYR A 109 5.97 -4.02 0.76
N VAL A 110 5.86 -5.07 -0.06
CA VAL A 110 5.08 -5.05 -1.31
C VAL A 110 3.60 -4.79 -1.03
N THR A 111 3.00 -5.54 -0.10
CA THR A 111 1.61 -5.33 0.31
C THR A 111 1.41 -3.92 0.86
N GLY A 112 2.31 -3.45 1.72
CA GLY A 112 2.22 -2.12 2.32
C GLY A 112 2.31 -1.01 1.27
N SER A 113 3.23 -1.16 0.32
CA SER A 113 3.40 -0.22 -0.80
C SER A 113 2.17 -0.20 -1.70
N ALA A 114 1.57 -1.36 -1.98
CA ALA A 114 0.34 -1.45 -2.77
C ALA A 114 -0.81 -0.71 -2.06
N VAL A 115 -1.01 -0.95 -0.76
CA VAL A 115 -2.07 -0.29 0.02
C VAL A 115 -1.87 1.22 0.10
N VAL A 116 -0.66 1.70 0.43
CA VAL A 116 -0.38 3.15 0.46
C VAL A 116 -0.59 3.78 -0.92
N GLY A 117 -0.12 3.12 -1.98
CA GLY A 117 -0.35 3.55 -3.36
C GLY A 117 -1.85 3.66 -3.70
N SER A 118 -2.63 2.64 -3.35
CA SER A 118 -4.08 2.63 -3.58
C SER A 118 -4.82 3.71 -2.79
N ILE A 119 -4.48 3.93 -1.51
CA ILE A 119 -5.05 5.02 -0.70
C ILE A 119 -4.75 6.38 -1.34
N MET A 120 -3.50 6.59 -1.78
CA MET A 120 -3.12 7.82 -2.48
C MET A 120 -3.87 8.01 -3.80
N MET A 121 -4.10 6.93 -4.56
CA MET A 121 -4.89 6.99 -5.80
C MET A 121 -6.35 7.37 -5.53
N VAL A 122 -7.01 6.69 -4.59
CA VAL A 122 -8.42 6.94 -4.23
C VAL A 122 -8.60 8.39 -3.74
N THR A 123 -7.67 8.91 -2.94
CA THR A 123 -7.71 10.30 -2.43
C THR A 123 -7.33 11.36 -3.48
N SER A 124 -6.48 11.01 -4.45
CA SER A 124 -6.15 11.91 -5.56
C SER A 124 -7.34 12.16 -6.51
N GLY A 125 -8.29 11.21 -6.58
CA GLY A 125 -9.58 11.39 -7.25
C GLY A 125 -10.53 12.34 -6.50
N ALA A 126 -10.50 12.33 -5.17
CA ALA A 126 -11.30 13.24 -4.33
C ALA A 126 -10.84 14.71 -4.43
N SER A 127 -9.56 14.95 -4.73
CA SER A 127 -9.03 16.29 -5.02
C SER A 127 -9.32 16.78 -6.46
N GLY A 128 -9.90 15.92 -7.31
CA GLY A 128 -10.44 16.26 -8.63
C GLY A 128 -11.83 16.91 -8.63
N GLY A 129 -12.43 17.11 -7.45
CA GLY A 129 -13.77 17.70 -7.25
C GLY A 129 -13.92 19.19 -7.60
N SER A 130 -13.11 19.76 -8.49
CA SER A 130 -13.24 21.15 -8.92
C SER A 130 -13.43 21.35 -10.42
N ILE A 131 -13.46 20.30 -11.26
CA ILE A 131 -13.76 20.51 -12.69
C ILE A 131 -15.27 20.77 -12.88
N GLU A 132 -16.15 19.94 -12.29
CA GLU A 132 -17.61 20.18 -12.34
C GLU A 132 -18.05 21.40 -11.52
N GLN A 133 -17.32 21.80 -10.46
CA GLN A 133 -17.59 23.03 -9.72
C GLN A 133 -17.04 24.30 -10.41
N ARG A 134 -15.97 24.21 -11.22
CA ARG A 134 -15.49 25.35 -12.02
C ARG A 134 -16.37 25.65 -13.22
N GLU A 135 -16.96 24.62 -13.85
CA GLU A 135 -17.88 24.83 -14.98
C GLU A 135 -19.23 25.44 -14.54
N LYS A 136 -19.71 25.14 -13.33
CA LYS A 136 -20.91 25.77 -12.76
C LYS A 136 -20.70 27.18 -12.19
N GLY A 137 -19.45 27.63 -12.03
CA GLY A 137 -19.11 28.97 -11.55
C GLY A 137 -18.89 30.03 -12.65
N LEU A 138 -18.88 29.61 -13.93
CA LEU A 138 -18.64 30.51 -15.09
C LEU A 138 -19.93 30.92 -15.82
N THR A 139 -21.10 30.58 -15.28
CA THR A 139 -22.40 31.03 -15.78
C THR A 139 -23.21 31.69 -14.66
N HIS A 140 -22.71 32.82 -14.15
CA HIS A 140 -23.54 33.84 -13.51
C HIS A 140 -22.92 35.23 -13.64
#